data_AF-A0A973GRQ4-F1
#
_entry.id   AF-A0A973GRQ4-F1
#
_cell.length_a   1.000
_cell.length_b   1.000
_cell.length_c   1.000
_cell.angle_alpha   90.00
_cell.angle_beta   90.00
_cell.angle_gamma   90.00
#
_symmetry.space_group_name_H-M   'P 1'
#
loop_
_entity.id
_entity.type
_entity.pdbx_description
1 polymer ?
#
loop_
_entity_poly.entity_id
_entity_poly.type
_entity_poly.pdbx_seq_one_letter_code
_entity_poly.pdbx_strand_id
1 'polypeptide(L)'
;MNCTGGGRSTFICHAGTMERRRGDSYLGREFSEPAGLPEDVHVKKKMECVDCHQTLQGGMGHIERRATCQDCHPEVEQAMAKSLHKKVSCEACHVKMLGGYEMTSWGSGMVASKPSPFKKYSLYYGPMEPPILIKDQQGIWIPAKIWPNSMGGFKDAVAPKPGLTWRWPKGETRDALVHLGTFSVPGGNNNYLAWLQVEQVAHPLGRSRTCESCHDAPAQVAKVTWEYLDTQGAEPFKGSQRVVADKDGLRVVDIKATTKMKPLPDGKTEHFAAWMHLGDIWKTGGDFSIPKSDPAKYKKLNTDVRAALAKLSAEDKQLKAREARGEDVKKERRRWKEARAAAVHEAVQYLSGMK
;
A
#
# COMPACT_ATOMS: atom_id res chain seq x y z
N MET A 1 -13.87 3.77 -25.75
CA MET A 1 -13.02 3.87 -24.55
C MET A 1 -11.72 4.53 -24.96
N ASN A 2 -11.40 5.71 -24.42
CA ASN A 2 -10.05 6.26 -24.58
C ASN A 2 -9.07 5.48 -23.69
N CYS A 3 -7.79 5.43 -24.06
CA CYS A 3 -6.75 4.73 -23.30
C CYS A 3 -6.53 5.29 -21.87
N THR A 4 -7.27 6.33 -21.48
CA THR A 4 -7.10 7.13 -20.27
C THR A 4 -8.35 7.19 -19.37
N GLY A 5 -9.30 6.25 -19.50
CA GLY A 5 -10.36 6.10 -18.50
C GLY A 5 -11.38 7.26 -18.47
N GLY A 6 -12.03 7.53 -19.60
CA GLY A 6 -13.19 8.45 -19.64
C GLY A 6 -12.84 9.93 -19.71
N GLY A 7 -11.58 10.30 -19.99
CA GLY A 7 -11.19 11.69 -20.27
C GLY A 7 -11.06 12.58 -19.04
N ARG A 8 -11.28 12.02 -17.84
CA ARG A 8 -10.90 12.64 -16.58
C ARG A 8 -9.56 12.03 -16.19
N SER A 9 -8.47 12.74 -16.45
CA SER A 9 -7.13 12.25 -16.14
C SER A 9 -6.99 12.08 -14.62
N THR A 10 -7.16 10.85 -14.13
CA THR A 10 -6.62 10.39 -12.84
C THR A 10 -5.08 10.27 -12.86
N PHE A 11 -4.45 10.68 -13.98
CA PHE A 11 -3.11 10.30 -14.39
C PHE A 11 -2.20 11.51 -14.65
N ILE A 12 -2.47 12.64 -13.99
CA ILE A 12 -1.75 13.90 -14.23
C ILE A 12 -0.24 13.75 -13.93
N CYS A 13 0.14 12.96 -12.93
CA CYS A 13 1.53 12.84 -12.49
C CYS A 13 2.09 11.41 -12.47
N HIS A 14 1.24 10.37 -12.44
CA HIS A 14 1.64 8.98 -12.53
C HIS A 14 1.14 8.38 -13.84
N ALA A 15 1.97 7.57 -14.51
CA ALA A 15 1.50 6.77 -15.63
C ALA A 15 0.30 5.95 -15.14
N GLY A 16 -0.82 5.92 -15.88
CA GLY A 16 -2.05 5.32 -15.36
C GLY A 16 -2.00 3.83 -15.04
N THR A 17 -0.94 3.16 -15.49
CA THR A 17 -0.58 1.83 -15.06
C THR A 17 -0.16 1.77 -13.59
N MET A 18 0.47 2.81 -13.02
CA MET A 18 0.92 2.87 -11.62
C MET A 18 -0.25 2.96 -10.65
N GLU A 19 -1.16 3.91 -10.85
CA GLU A 19 -2.38 4.07 -10.05
C GLU A 19 -3.19 2.77 -10.01
N ARG A 20 -3.41 2.16 -11.18
CA ARG A 20 -4.16 0.90 -11.27
C ARG A 20 -3.43 -0.29 -10.65
N ARG A 21 -2.10 -0.26 -10.58
CA ARG A 21 -1.31 -1.33 -9.95
C ARG A 21 -1.29 -1.17 -8.44
N ARG A 22 -0.87 0.01 -7.96
CA ARG A 22 -0.62 0.31 -6.55
C ARG A 22 -1.85 0.71 -5.77
N GLY A 23 -2.83 1.31 -6.45
CA GLY A 23 -4.04 1.85 -5.82
C GLY A 23 -3.78 3.01 -4.88
N ASP A 24 -2.66 3.71 -5.04
CA ASP A 24 -2.21 4.80 -4.19
C ASP A 24 -2.76 6.16 -4.64
N SER A 25 -4.09 6.24 -4.78
CA SER A 25 -4.79 7.43 -5.26
C SER A 25 -4.63 8.62 -4.31
N TYR A 26 -3.99 9.70 -4.76
CA TYR A 26 -3.97 10.95 -4.01
C TYR A 26 -5.36 11.60 -3.96
N LEU A 27 -6.02 11.70 -5.12
CA LEU A 27 -7.32 12.38 -5.26
C LEU A 27 -8.49 11.55 -4.70
N GLY A 28 -8.40 10.21 -4.73
CA GLY A 28 -9.46 9.34 -4.22
C GLY A 28 -10.80 9.51 -4.95
N ARG A 29 -11.90 9.10 -4.31
CA ARG A 29 -13.29 9.25 -4.78
C ARG A 29 -13.48 8.75 -6.22
N GLU A 30 -14.06 9.57 -7.10
CA GLU A 30 -14.25 9.24 -8.52
C GLU A 30 -12.94 9.08 -9.30
N PHE A 31 -11.80 9.48 -8.72
CA PHE A 31 -10.48 9.36 -9.32
C PHE A 31 -9.69 8.13 -8.82
N SER A 32 -10.31 7.33 -7.95
CA SER A 32 -9.74 6.06 -7.48
C SER A 32 -10.27 4.86 -8.25
N GLU A 33 -9.53 3.76 -8.20
CA GLU A 33 -9.92 2.48 -8.80
C GLU A 33 -9.97 1.42 -7.68
N PRO A 34 -11.13 0.82 -7.33
CA PRO A 34 -12.46 1.24 -7.76
C PRO A 34 -12.83 2.63 -7.24
N ALA A 35 -13.78 3.29 -7.90
CA ALA A 35 -14.27 4.59 -7.46
C ALA A 35 -14.88 4.52 -6.05
N GLY A 36 -14.70 5.60 -5.28
CA GLY A 36 -15.27 5.76 -3.94
C GLY A 36 -14.28 5.54 -2.79
N LEU A 37 -13.00 5.24 -3.07
CA LEU A 37 -11.98 5.12 -2.03
C LEU A 37 -11.66 6.48 -1.39
N PRO A 38 -11.12 6.51 -0.16
CA PRO A 38 -10.77 7.76 0.51
C PRO A 38 -9.76 8.60 -0.27
N GLU A 39 -9.97 9.92 -0.28
CA GLU A 39 -8.96 10.88 -0.73
C GLU A 39 -7.88 11.10 0.33
N ASP A 40 -6.71 11.55 -0.11
CA ASP A 40 -5.65 11.98 0.78
C ASP A 40 -6.08 13.19 1.64
N VAL A 41 -5.66 13.22 2.90
CA VAL A 41 -5.96 14.33 3.81
C VAL A 41 -5.45 15.68 3.29
N HIS A 42 -4.37 15.69 2.51
CA HIS A 42 -3.78 16.90 1.94
C HIS A 42 -4.63 17.49 0.80
N VAL A 43 -5.42 16.68 0.09
CA VAL A 43 -6.42 17.17 -0.88
C VAL A 43 -7.42 18.11 -0.20
N LYS A 44 -7.90 17.73 1.00
CA LYS A 44 -8.80 18.58 1.80
C LYS A 44 -8.15 19.88 2.27
N LYS A 45 -6.81 19.93 2.27
CA LYS A 45 -6.02 21.13 2.57
C LYS A 45 -5.66 21.93 1.32
N LYS A 46 -6.19 21.53 0.16
CA LYS A 46 -5.90 22.14 -1.15
C LYS A 46 -4.40 22.12 -1.48
N MET A 47 -3.69 21.10 -0.99
CA MET A 47 -2.30 20.89 -1.39
C MET A 47 -2.27 20.22 -2.74
N GLU A 48 -1.41 20.73 -3.60
CA GLU A 48 -1.15 20.23 -4.94
C GLU A 48 0.06 19.30 -4.93
N CYS A 49 0.21 18.50 -5.99
CA CYS A 49 1.30 17.55 -6.11
C CYS A 49 2.68 18.23 -5.98
N VAL A 50 2.81 19.43 -6.56
CA VAL A 50 4.07 20.20 -6.59
C VAL A 50 4.43 20.83 -5.24
N ASP A 51 3.50 20.87 -4.28
CA ASP A 51 3.81 21.33 -2.92
C ASP A 51 4.74 20.37 -2.19
N CYS A 52 4.75 19.09 -2.61
CA CYS A 52 5.60 18.04 -2.06
C CYS A 52 6.65 17.53 -3.05
N HIS A 53 6.35 17.59 -4.35
CA HIS A 53 7.21 17.09 -5.42
C HIS A 53 7.85 18.24 -6.20
N GLN A 54 9.12 18.53 -5.90
CA GLN A 54 9.84 19.66 -6.46
C GLN A 54 10.10 19.49 -7.97
N THR A 55 10.02 20.58 -8.71
CA THR A 55 10.45 20.63 -10.12
C THR A 55 11.94 20.92 -10.19
N LEU A 56 12.70 20.05 -10.86
CA LEU A 56 14.15 20.22 -11.03
C LEU A 56 14.48 21.01 -12.30
N GLN A 57 15.74 21.46 -12.40
CA GLN A 57 16.27 22.28 -13.51
C GLN A 57 16.20 21.61 -14.91
N GLY A 58 15.77 20.35 -15.02
CA GLY A 58 15.68 19.61 -16.28
C GLY A 58 14.66 20.14 -17.30
N GLY A 59 13.92 21.21 -16.98
CA GLY A 59 12.88 21.77 -17.84
C GLY A 59 11.65 20.85 -18.01
N MET A 60 10.62 21.34 -18.71
CA MET A 60 9.44 20.56 -19.15
C MET A 60 8.68 19.82 -18.03
N GLY A 61 8.66 20.33 -16.79
CA GLY A 61 7.91 19.68 -15.70
C GLY A 61 8.55 18.39 -15.20
N HIS A 62 9.89 18.30 -15.19
CA HIS A 62 10.60 17.24 -14.48
C HIS A 62 10.34 17.34 -12.98
N ILE A 63 9.38 16.56 -12.50
CA ILE A 63 8.99 16.48 -11.09
C ILE A 63 9.79 15.38 -10.39
N GLU A 64 10.46 15.70 -9.28
CA GLU A 64 11.11 14.72 -8.43
C GLU A 64 10.04 13.84 -7.76
N ARG A 65 10.08 12.54 -8.03
CA ARG A 65 9.10 11.59 -7.45
C ARG A 65 9.28 11.38 -5.95
N ARG A 66 10.42 11.74 -5.41
CA ARG A 66 10.67 11.70 -3.98
C ARG A 66 10.09 12.97 -3.35
N ALA A 67 9.18 12.77 -2.41
CA ALA A 67 8.70 13.83 -1.53
C ALA A 67 9.26 13.61 -0.12
N THR A 68 9.30 14.68 0.67
CA THR A 68 9.63 14.63 2.09
C THR A 68 8.54 15.32 2.91
N CYS A 69 8.24 14.80 4.09
CA CYS A 69 7.31 15.45 5.00
C CYS A 69 7.98 16.63 5.75
N GLN A 70 9.31 16.73 5.71
CA GLN A 70 10.11 17.63 6.55
C GLN A 70 9.83 19.12 6.31
N ASP A 71 9.41 19.49 5.10
CA ASP A 71 9.10 20.89 4.77
C ASP A 71 7.87 21.39 5.54
N CYS A 72 6.91 20.50 5.84
CA CYS A 72 5.66 20.84 6.54
C CYS A 72 5.55 20.26 7.96
N HIS A 73 6.29 19.20 8.27
CA HIS A 73 6.25 18.45 9.54
C HIS A 73 7.64 18.27 10.19
N PRO A 74 8.47 19.32 10.28
CA PRO A 74 9.85 19.19 10.75
C PRO A 74 9.93 18.70 12.20
N GLU A 75 9.01 19.12 13.07
CA GLU A 75 9.01 18.69 14.48
C GLU A 75 8.73 17.19 14.61
N VAL A 76 7.84 16.65 13.77
CA VAL A 76 7.48 15.23 13.77
C VAL A 76 8.62 14.39 13.24
N GLU A 77 9.25 14.81 12.14
CA GLU A 77 10.41 14.14 11.55
C GLU A 77 11.60 14.08 12.52
N GLN A 78 11.89 15.19 13.20
CA GLN A 78 12.93 15.23 14.23
C GLN A 78 12.64 14.29 15.40
N ALA A 79 11.39 14.26 15.87
CA ALA A 79 10.96 13.36 16.95
C ALA A 79 10.99 11.88 16.51
N MET A 80 10.55 11.60 15.28
CA MET A 80 10.57 10.26 14.68
C MET A 80 12.00 9.72 14.52
N ALA A 81 12.95 10.55 14.11
CA ALA A 81 14.35 10.16 13.96
C ALA A 81 14.99 9.64 15.27
N LYS A 82 14.49 10.09 16.43
CA LYS A 82 14.93 9.63 17.77
C LYS A 82 14.04 8.54 18.36
N SER A 83 12.93 8.22 17.71
CA SER A 83 11.92 7.27 18.20
C SER A 83 12.31 5.80 18.01
N LEU A 84 11.53 4.91 18.62
CA LEU A 84 11.56 3.47 18.29
C LEU A 84 11.13 3.19 16.84
N HIS A 85 10.36 4.11 16.23
CA HIS A 85 9.87 4.01 14.87
C HIS A 85 10.77 4.72 13.85
N LYS A 86 12.02 5.07 14.19
CA LYS A 86 12.97 5.72 13.26
C LYS A 86 13.29 4.92 11.98
N LYS A 87 12.94 3.64 11.95
CA LYS A 87 13.03 2.75 10.77
C LYS A 87 11.65 2.41 10.21
N VAL A 88 10.70 3.33 10.30
CA VAL A 88 9.34 3.18 9.76
C VAL A 88 9.03 4.43 8.95
N SER A 89 8.54 4.25 7.72
CA SER A 89 8.13 5.37 6.88
C SER A 89 6.80 5.95 7.36
N CYS A 90 6.56 7.24 7.13
CA CYS A 90 5.32 7.90 7.54
C CYS A 90 4.08 7.19 6.95
N GLU A 91 4.18 6.75 5.70
CA GLU A 91 3.12 6.09 4.95
C GLU A 91 2.74 4.74 5.57
N ALA A 92 3.67 4.05 6.24
CA ALA A 92 3.39 2.78 6.93
C ALA A 92 2.31 2.96 8.02
N CYS A 93 2.30 4.13 8.64
CA CYS A 93 1.28 4.52 9.63
C CYS A 93 0.08 5.20 8.97
N HIS A 94 0.28 5.99 7.92
CA HIS A 94 -0.74 6.90 7.40
C HIS A 94 -1.56 6.35 6.22
N VAL A 95 -1.10 5.31 5.53
CA VAL A 95 -1.88 4.61 4.49
C VAL A 95 -2.64 3.44 5.10
N LYS A 96 -3.96 3.44 4.94
CA LYS A 96 -4.87 2.45 5.56
C LYS A 96 -5.59 1.56 4.57
N MET A 97 -5.83 2.06 3.37
CA MET A 97 -6.60 1.39 2.35
C MET A 97 -5.99 1.72 1.01
N LEU A 98 -5.92 0.72 0.14
CA LEU A 98 -5.43 0.84 -1.23
C LEU A 98 -6.49 0.29 -2.17
N GLY A 99 -6.56 0.84 -3.37
CA GLY A 99 -7.34 0.28 -4.47
C GLY A 99 -6.47 -0.53 -5.43
N GLY A 100 -6.87 -0.58 -6.69
CA GLY A 100 -6.11 -1.10 -7.82
C GLY A 100 -6.30 -2.59 -8.06
N TYR A 101 -5.37 -3.19 -8.81
CA TYR A 101 -5.39 -4.60 -9.16
C TYR A 101 -5.20 -5.50 -7.94
N GLU A 102 -6.16 -6.35 -7.67
CA GLU A 102 -6.05 -7.36 -6.62
C GLU A 102 -5.59 -8.72 -7.14
N MET A 103 -5.54 -8.86 -8.47
CA MET A 103 -4.98 -10.00 -9.17
C MET A 103 -4.77 -9.66 -10.64
N THR A 104 -3.86 -10.36 -11.32
CA THR A 104 -3.81 -10.33 -12.77
C THR A 104 -3.49 -11.69 -13.36
N SER A 105 -4.26 -12.09 -14.35
CA SER A 105 -3.97 -13.28 -15.16
C SER A 105 -3.68 -12.88 -16.61
N TRP A 106 -2.76 -13.57 -17.27
CA TRP A 106 -2.51 -13.47 -18.69
C TRP A 106 -2.74 -14.83 -19.32
N GLY A 107 -3.55 -14.88 -20.36
CA GLY A 107 -3.86 -16.11 -21.07
C GLY A 107 -4.44 -15.83 -22.45
N SER A 108 -4.94 -16.88 -23.10
CA SER A 108 -5.53 -16.75 -24.42
C SER A 108 -6.82 -15.93 -24.37
N GLY A 109 -6.98 -15.01 -25.31
CA GLY A 109 -8.16 -14.16 -25.46
C GLY A 109 -8.05 -13.25 -26.68
N MET A 110 -8.83 -12.18 -26.71
CA MET A 110 -8.89 -11.24 -27.83
C MET A 110 -8.25 -9.90 -27.45
N VAL A 111 -7.34 -9.40 -28.29
CA VAL A 111 -6.75 -8.06 -28.19
C VAL A 111 -6.96 -7.34 -29.51
N ALA A 112 -7.64 -6.19 -29.48
CA ALA A 112 -8.04 -5.46 -30.70
C ALA A 112 -8.73 -6.38 -31.74
N SER A 113 -9.67 -7.21 -31.27
CA SER A 113 -10.41 -8.19 -32.06
C SER A 113 -9.54 -9.25 -32.76
N LYS A 114 -8.28 -9.42 -32.36
CA LYS A 114 -7.41 -10.50 -32.84
C LYS A 114 -7.14 -11.50 -31.72
N PRO A 115 -7.11 -12.81 -32.01
CA PRO A 115 -6.67 -13.81 -31.05
C PRO A 115 -5.24 -13.49 -30.57
N SER A 116 -5.03 -13.59 -29.27
CA SER A 116 -3.75 -13.41 -28.62
C SER A 116 -3.58 -14.43 -27.51
N PRO A 117 -2.42 -15.10 -27.41
CA PRO A 117 -2.12 -15.96 -26.27
C PRO A 117 -1.82 -15.16 -24.98
N PHE A 118 -1.75 -13.83 -25.06
CA PHE A 118 -1.32 -12.94 -23.96
C PHE A 118 -2.33 -11.83 -23.67
N LYS A 119 -3.64 -12.12 -23.70
CA LYS A 119 -4.66 -11.21 -23.18
C LYS A 119 -4.48 -11.06 -21.67
N LYS A 120 -4.30 -9.82 -21.23
CA LYS A 120 -4.29 -9.45 -19.82
C LYS A 120 -5.73 -9.37 -19.29
N TYR A 121 -6.04 -10.21 -18.32
CA TYR A 121 -7.25 -10.18 -17.49
C TYR A 121 -6.90 -9.55 -16.15
N SER A 122 -6.94 -8.21 -16.10
CA SER A 122 -6.49 -7.44 -14.94
C SER A 122 -7.58 -6.68 -14.23
N LEU A 123 -8.82 -6.66 -14.73
CA LEU A 123 -9.87 -5.86 -14.13
C LEU A 123 -10.47 -6.55 -12.88
N TYR A 124 -9.63 -7.17 -12.06
CA TYR A 124 -9.88 -7.55 -10.67
C TYR A 124 -9.57 -6.35 -9.79
N TYR A 125 -10.52 -5.44 -9.62
CA TYR A 125 -10.32 -4.23 -8.83
C TYR A 125 -11.00 -4.31 -7.49
N GLY A 126 -10.35 -3.80 -6.45
CA GLY A 126 -11.01 -3.63 -5.17
C GLY A 126 -10.08 -3.11 -4.08
N PRO A 127 -10.60 -2.98 -2.85
CA PRO A 127 -9.83 -2.48 -1.73
C PRO A 127 -8.97 -3.56 -1.07
N MET A 128 -7.79 -3.15 -0.60
CA MET A 128 -6.93 -3.87 0.33
C MET A 128 -6.75 -3.07 1.62
N GLU A 129 -7.08 -3.66 2.77
CA GLU A 129 -6.90 -3.02 4.08
C GLU A 129 -6.54 -3.98 5.24
N PRO A 130 -5.65 -3.58 6.15
CA PRO A 130 -4.61 -2.58 5.95
C PRO A 130 -3.50 -3.12 5.02
N PRO A 131 -2.74 -2.25 4.33
CA PRO A 131 -1.53 -2.67 3.61
C PRO A 131 -0.53 -3.40 4.51
N ILE A 132 0.11 -4.42 3.96
CA ILE A 132 1.18 -5.16 4.63
C ILE A 132 2.42 -4.27 4.74
N LEU A 133 3.08 -4.28 5.89
CA LEU A 133 4.36 -3.62 6.07
C LEU A 133 5.49 -4.59 5.76
N ILE A 134 6.47 -4.15 4.97
CA ILE A 134 7.69 -4.90 4.66
C ILE A 134 8.90 -4.02 4.91
N LYS A 135 10.07 -4.63 5.12
CA LYS A 135 11.34 -3.90 5.14
C LYS A 135 11.83 -3.65 3.71
N ASP A 136 12.24 -2.43 3.41
CA ASP A 136 12.93 -2.08 2.17
C ASP A 136 14.40 -2.55 2.15
N GLN A 137 15.13 -2.22 1.08
CA GLN A 137 16.55 -2.54 0.91
C GLN A 137 17.45 -1.99 2.03
N GLN A 138 17.00 -0.98 2.76
CA GLN A 138 17.72 -0.33 3.87
C GLN A 138 17.19 -0.76 5.25
N GLY A 139 16.22 -1.68 5.29
CA GLY A 139 15.59 -2.17 6.51
C GLY A 139 14.55 -1.21 7.11
N ILE A 140 14.03 -0.26 6.33
CA ILE A 140 12.95 0.65 6.71
C ILE A 140 11.61 -0.04 6.43
N TRP A 141 10.71 -0.05 7.42
CA TRP A 141 9.35 -0.53 7.24
C TRP A 141 8.55 0.43 6.37
N ILE A 142 8.05 -0.08 5.25
CA ILE A 142 7.22 0.62 4.28
C ILE A 142 5.89 -0.13 4.10
N PRO A 143 4.79 0.55 3.78
CA PRO A 143 3.58 -0.12 3.36
C PRO A 143 3.76 -0.63 1.93
N ALA A 144 3.31 -1.85 1.67
CA ALA A 144 3.34 -2.46 0.37
C ALA A 144 1.99 -3.07 0.00
N LYS A 145 1.62 -2.90 -1.27
CA LYS A 145 0.54 -3.65 -1.88
C LYS A 145 1.07 -4.98 -2.41
N ILE A 146 0.33 -6.05 -2.17
CA ILE A 146 0.75 -7.42 -2.53
C ILE A 146 -0.38 -8.12 -3.27
N TRP A 147 -0.14 -8.53 -4.52
CA TRP A 147 -1.15 -9.24 -5.30
C TRP A 147 -0.58 -10.34 -6.20
N PRO A 148 -1.34 -11.42 -6.43
CA PRO A 148 -0.94 -12.53 -7.28
C PRO A 148 -1.02 -12.17 -8.77
N ASN A 149 -0.06 -12.72 -9.52
CA ASN A 149 0.03 -12.59 -10.96
C ASN A 149 0.37 -13.95 -11.58
N SER A 150 -0.26 -14.28 -12.71
CA SER A 150 0.02 -15.52 -13.46
C SER A 150 -0.03 -15.32 -14.97
N MET A 151 0.93 -15.87 -15.70
CA MET A 151 0.98 -15.82 -17.15
C MET A 151 1.11 -17.22 -17.74
N GLY A 152 0.07 -17.66 -18.45
CA GLY A 152 0.11 -18.87 -19.28
C GLY A 152 0.94 -18.65 -20.55
N GLY A 153 1.30 -19.75 -21.21
CA GLY A 153 2.05 -19.77 -22.46
C GLY A 153 3.58 -19.75 -22.27
N PHE A 154 4.06 -19.90 -21.04
CA PHE A 154 5.49 -19.88 -20.73
C PHE A 154 6.12 -21.24 -21.08
N LYS A 155 7.20 -21.23 -21.87
CA LYS A 155 7.81 -22.46 -22.41
C LYS A 155 8.79 -23.09 -21.42
N ASP A 156 9.73 -22.30 -20.92
CA ASP A 156 10.83 -22.80 -20.13
C ASP A 156 10.44 -22.90 -18.64
N ALA A 157 10.86 -23.96 -17.97
CA ALA A 157 10.63 -24.05 -16.53
C ALA A 157 11.46 -22.98 -15.79
N VAL A 158 10.82 -22.26 -14.87
CA VAL A 158 11.49 -21.28 -14.00
C VAL A 158 11.38 -21.77 -12.57
N ALA A 159 12.52 -21.91 -11.89
CA ALA A 159 12.55 -22.26 -10.49
C ALA A 159 12.06 -21.09 -9.60
N PRO A 160 11.36 -21.37 -8.48
CA PRO A 160 11.04 -20.34 -7.51
C PRO A 160 12.31 -19.71 -6.93
N LYS A 161 12.24 -18.43 -6.57
CA LYS A 161 13.28 -17.75 -5.80
C LYS A 161 12.71 -17.33 -4.44
N PRO A 162 13.25 -17.86 -3.33
CA PRO A 162 12.79 -17.50 -1.98
C PRO A 162 12.95 -16.00 -1.68
N GLY A 163 12.03 -15.48 -0.86
CA GLY A 163 12.03 -14.09 -0.40
C GLY A 163 11.63 -13.05 -1.46
N LEU A 164 11.96 -11.80 -1.18
CA LEU A 164 11.74 -10.66 -2.07
C LEU A 164 12.90 -10.51 -3.06
N THR A 165 12.58 -10.19 -4.31
CA THR A 165 13.52 -9.70 -5.30
C THR A 165 13.17 -8.26 -5.65
N TRP A 166 14.04 -7.33 -5.25
CA TRP A 166 13.88 -5.91 -5.55
C TRP A 166 14.06 -5.66 -7.04
N ARG A 167 13.11 -4.94 -7.64
CA ARG A 167 13.18 -4.55 -9.06
C ARG A 167 14.39 -3.65 -9.33
N TRP A 168 14.71 -2.81 -8.35
CA TRP A 168 15.81 -1.85 -8.37
C TRP A 168 16.69 -2.07 -7.14
N PRO A 169 17.75 -2.91 -7.25
CA PRO A 169 18.52 -3.35 -6.10
C PRO A 169 19.25 -2.22 -5.35
N LYS A 170 19.50 -1.07 -6.00
CA LYS A 170 20.17 0.08 -5.37
C LYS A 170 19.20 1.05 -4.70
N GLY A 171 17.89 0.76 -4.70
CA GLY A 171 16.88 1.55 -4.00
C GLY A 171 16.29 2.70 -4.82
N GLU A 172 16.44 2.68 -6.15
CA GLU A 172 15.82 3.66 -7.05
C GLU A 172 14.28 3.64 -6.93
N THR A 173 13.71 2.44 -6.73
CA THR A 173 12.37 2.28 -6.17
C THR A 173 12.39 1.20 -5.09
N ARG A 174 11.35 1.19 -4.25
CA ARG A 174 11.12 0.15 -3.24
C ARG A 174 10.06 -0.84 -3.71
N ASP A 175 10.04 -1.14 -5.02
CA ASP A 175 9.20 -2.19 -5.59
C ASP A 175 9.97 -3.52 -5.62
N ALA A 176 9.26 -4.58 -5.26
CA ALA A 176 9.76 -5.95 -5.25
C ALA A 176 8.81 -6.90 -5.98
N LEU A 177 9.29 -8.13 -6.11
CA LEU A 177 8.60 -9.26 -6.69
C LEU A 177 8.91 -10.49 -5.82
N VAL A 178 8.00 -11.44 -5.78
CA VAL A 178 8.25 -12.80 -5.29
C VAL A 178 8.15 -13.74 -6.48
N HIS A 179 9.24 -14.44 -6.82
CA HIS A 179 9.24 -15.37 -7.95
C HIS A 179 8.78 -16.76 -7.48
N LEU A 180 7.60 -17.19 -7.91
CA LEU A 180 7.04 -18.49 -7.54
C LEU A 180 7.44 -19.60 -8.54
N GLY A 181 7.92 -19.20 -9.71
CA GLY A 181 8.34 -20.13 -10.75
C GLY A 181 7.20 -20.50 -11.70
N THR A 182 7.34 -21.64 -12.37
CA THR A 182 6.37 -22.14 -13.35
C THR A 182 5.58 -23.33 -12.83
N PHE A 183 4.29 -23.36 -13.19
CA PHE A 183 3.35 -24.42 -12.77
C PHE A 183 2.59 -24.96 -13.99
N SER A 184 2.39 -26.27 -14.05
CA SER A 184 1.56 -26.87 -15.09
C SER A 184 0.08 -26.83 -14.65
N VAL A 185 -0.78 -26.33 -15.53
CA VAL A 185 -2.23 -26.26 -15.31
C VAL A 185 -2.91 -27.19 -16.32
N PRO A 186 -3.69 -28.20 -15.89
CA PRO A 186 -4.47 -29.04 -16.81
C PRO A 186 -5.40 -28.19 -17.69
N GLY A 187 -5.39 -28.43 -19.00
CA GLY A 187 -6.17 -27.62 -19.96
C GLY A 187 -5.60 -26.21 -20.23
N GLY A 188 -4.52 -25.84 -19.54
CA GLY A 188 -3.81 -24.59 -19.71
C GLY A 188 -2.90 -24.58 -20.95
N ASN A 189 -2.49 -23.38 -21.35
CA ASN A 189 -1.55 -23.19 -22.46
C ASN A 189 -0.11 -23.29 -21.93
N ASN A 190 0.55 -24.45 -22.01
CA ASN A 190 1.90 -24.71 -21.46
C ASN A 190 2.01 -24.45 -19.94
N ASN A 191 3.16 -23.94 -19.49
CA ASN A 191 3.39 -23.58 -18.10
C ASN A 191 2.87 -22.18 -17.79
N TYR A 192 2.44 -22.00 -16.54
CA TYR A 192 2.05 -20.73 -15.96
C TYR A 192 3.21 -20.19 -15.13
N LEU A 193 3.80 -19.08 -15.56
CA LEU A 193 4.72 -18.31 -14.73
C LEU A 193 3.90 -17.56 -13.68
N ALA A 194 4.21 -17.76 -12.40
CA ALA A 194 3.52 -17.08 -11.30
C ALA A 194 4.49 -16.23 -10.45
N TRP A 195 3.98 -15.10 -9.97
CA TRP A 195 4.71 -14.21 -9.06
C TRP A 195 3.75 -13.42 -8.18
N LEU A 196 4.24 -12.96 -7.02
CA LEU A 196 3.57 -11.89 -6.28
C LEU A 196 4.20 -10.56 -6.66
N GLN A 197 3.39 -9.60 -7.02
CA GLN A 197 3.83 -8.22 -7.18
C GLN A 197 3.78 -7.55 -5.81
N VAL A 198 4.87 -6.90 -5.41
CA VAL A 198 5.01 -6.24 -4.10
C VAL A 198 5.44 -4.80 -4.36
N GLU A 199 4.55 -3.83 -4.24
CA GLU A 199 4.85 -2.43 -4.60
C GLU A 199 4.70 -1.50 -3.41
N GLN A 200 5.67 -0.59 -3.24
CA GLN A 200 5.56 0.46 -2.23
C GLN A 200 4.39 1.37 -2.58
N VAL A 201 3.65 1.78 -1.56
CA VAL A 201 2.57 2.77 -1.69
C VAL A 201 2.91 4.03 -0.92
N ALA A 202 2.46 5.18 -1.45
CA ALA A 202 2.68 6.49 -0.83
C ALA A 202 1.39 7.18 -0.36
N HIS A 203 0.28 6.89 -1.01
CA HIS A 203 -1.03 7.49 -0.79
C HIS A 203 -2.13 6.42 -0.77
N PRO A 204 -3.39 6.75 -0.42
CA PRO A 204 -3.82 7.97 0.26
C PRO A 204 -3.36 8.00 1.73
N LEU A 205 -2.80 9.13 2.15
CA LEU A 205 -2.50 9.42 3.54
C LEU A 205 -3.77 9.87 4.25
N GLY A 206 -4.00 9.28 5.42
CA GLY A 206 -5.10 9.64 6.29
C GLY A 206 -4.66 9.77 7.74
N ARG A 207 -5.63 9.63 8.65
CA ARG A 207 -5.32 9.48 10.07
C ARG A 207 -4.44 8.24 10.25
N SER A 208 -3.41 8.34 11.09
CA SER A 208 -2.54 7.21 11.39
C SER A 208 -3.30 5.98 11.89
N ARG A 209 -2.76 4.81 11.60
CA ARG A 209 -3.08 3.53 12.24
C ARG A 209 -2.87 3.65 13.75
N THR A 210 -3.61 2.85 14.51
CA THR A 210 -3.38 2.75 15.95
C THR A 210 -2.21 1.82 16.20
N CYS A 211 -1.50 1.99 17.31
CA CYS A 211 -0.40 1.09 17.65
C CYS A 211 -0.89 -0.36 17.80
N GLU A 212 -2.09 -0.54 18.34
CA GLU A 212 -2.76 -1.84 18.49
C GLU A 212 -2.89 -2.56 17.14
N SER A 213 -3.25 -1.83 16.07
CA SER A 213 -3.41 -2.42 14.73
C SER A 213 -2.12 -3.00 14.14
N CYS A 214 -0.96 -2.62 14.68
CA CYS A 214 0.35 -3.15 14.24
C CYS A 214 1.00 -4.08 15.27
N HIS A 215 0.73 -3.91 16.57
CA HIS A 215 1.47 -4.59 17.64
C HIS A 215 0.66 -5.63 18.43
N ASP A 216 -0.66 -5.74 18.21
CA ASP A 216 -1.47 -6.73 18.93
C ASP A 216 -1.17 -8.18 18.49
N ALA A 217 -0.61 -8.36 17.29
CA ALA A 217 -0.21 -9.66 16.76
C ALA A 217 1.10 -9.56 15.97
N PRO A 218 1.94 -10.62 15.98
CA PRO A 218 3.13 -10.67 15.13
C PRO A 218 2.77 -10.85 13.64
N ALA A 219 1.61 -11.46 13.36
CA ALA A 219 1.11 -11.65 12.01
C ALA A 219 0.31 -10.44 11.54
N GLN A 220 0.63 -9.97 10.34
CA GLN A 220 -0.13 -8.95 9.62
C GLN A 220 -1.13 -9.64 8.69
N VAL A 221 -2.36 -9.14 8.65
CA VAL A 221 -3.40 -9.67 7.77
C VAL A 221 -4.08 -8.52 7.03
N ALA A 222 -3.89 -8.46 5.72
CA ALA A 222 -4.66 -7.60 4.84
C ALA A 222 -5.89 -8.35 4.33
N LYS A 223 -7.06 -7.72 4.43
CA LYS A 223 -8.30 -8.19 3.80
C LYS A 223 -8.41 -7.55 2.43
N VAL A 224 -8.73 -8.37 1.44
CA VAL A 224 -8.87 -7.93 0.07
C VAL A 224 -10.23 -8.38 -0.44
N THR A 225 -10.98 -7.45 -1.01
CA THR A 225 -12.15 -7.76 -1.82
C THR A 225 -11.91 -7.24 -3.22
N TRP A 226 -12.55 -7.86 -4.21
CA TRP A 226 -12.42 -7.44 -5.59
C TRP A 226 -13.67 -7.73 -6.40
N GLU A 227 -13.82 -7.01 -7.50
CA GLU A 227 -14.80 -7.23 -8.54
C GLU A 227 -14.07 -7.41 -9.87
N TYR A 228 -14.43 -8.48 -10.58
CA TYR A 228 -13.97 -8.74 -11.93
C TYR A 228 -14.85 -8.01 -12.94
N LEU A 229 -14.26 -7.14 -13.74
CA LEU A 229 -14.96 -6.24 -14.67
C LEU A 229 -14.44 -6.34 -16.11
N ASP A 230 -13.67 -7.38 -16.46
CA ASP A 230 -13.19 -7.56 -17.84
C ASP A 230 -14.36 -7.97 -18.75
N THR A 231 -14.35 -7.48 -19.98
CA THR A 231 -15.41 -7.77 -20.96
C THR A 231 -15.23 -9.14 -21.63
N GLN A 232 -14.20 -9.88 -21.25
CA GLN A 232 -13.89 -11.23 -21.71
C GLN A 232 -13.76 -12.18 -20.51
N GLY A 233 -13.81 -13.49 -20.75
CA GLY A 233 -13.66 -14.51 -19.70
C GLY A 233 -14.97 -14.83 -18.98
N ALA A 234 -15.59 -13.87 -18.31
CA ALA A 234 -16.83 -14.08 -17.56
C ALA A 234 -17.70 -12.82 -17.49
N GLU A 235 -18.99 -12.99 -17.19
CA GLU A 235 -19.82 -11.91 -16.65
C GLU A 235 -19.19 -11.37 -15.35
N PRO A 236 -19.44 -10.10 -14.97
CA PRO A 236 -18.92 -9.54 -13.73
C PRO A 236 -19.25 -10.39 -12.49
N PHE A 237 -18.25 -10.56 -11.63
CA PHE A 237 -18.39 -11.30 -10.37
C PHE A 237 -17.46 -10.75 -9.30
N LYS A 238 -17.78 -11.00 -8.03
CA LYS A 238 -17.01 -10.54 -6.87
C LYS A 238 -16.23 -11.68 -6.26
N GLY A 239 -15.18 -11.31 -5.54
CA GLY A 239 -14.37 -12.24 -4.78
C GLY A 239 -13.62 -11.58 -3.64
N SER A 240 -12.84 -12.40 -2.96
CA SER A 240 -11.99 -11.98 -1.86
C SER A 240 -10.76 -12.86 -1.72
N GLN A 241 -9.78 -12.34 -0.99
CA GLN A 241 -8.60 -13.07 -0.54
C GLN A 241 -8.05 -12.41 0.73
N ARG A 242 -7.04 -13.04 1.34
CA ARG A 242 -6.26 -12.43 2.42
C ARG A 242 -4.79 -12.45 2.05
N VAL A 243 -4.07 -11.39 2.41
CA VAL A 243 -2.61 -11.40 2.41
C VAL A 243 -2.16 -11.54 3.85
N VAL A 244 -1.34 -12.55 4.13
CA VAL A 244 -0.81 -12.81 5.46
C VAL A 244 0.71 -12.71 5.42
N ALA A 245 1.27 -11.93 6.34
CA ALA A 245 2.70 -11.75 6.51
C ALA A 245 3.07 -11.97 7.97
N ASP A 246 3.90 -12.98 8.23
CA ASP A 246 4.33 -13.37 9.58
C ASP A 246 5.76 -13.93 9.56
N LYS A 247 6.15 -14.60 10.63
CA LYS A 247 7.49 -15.18 10.79
C LYS A 247 7.80 -16.30 9.80
N ASP A 248 6.76 -16.93 9.24
CA ASP A 248 6.91 -18.09 8.36
C ASP A 248 6.97 -17.65 6.89
N GLY A 249 6.41 -16.49 6.55
CA GLY A 249 6.47 -15.98 5.19
C GLY A 249 5.45 -14.91 4.87
N LEU A 250 5.41 -14.62 3.57
CA LEU A 250 4.37 -13.83 2.92
C LEU A 250 3.52 -14.78 2.06
N ARG A 251 2.19 -14.72 2.21
CA ARG A 251 1.26 -15.58 1.46
C ARG A 251 -0.06 -14.88 1.13
N VAL A 252 -0.60 -15.18 -0.04
CA VAL A 252 -1.98 -14.86 -0.42
C VAL A 252 -2.81 -16.13 -0.25
N VAL A 253 -3.87 -16.06 0.54
CA VAL A 253 -4.68 -17.22 0.94
C VAL A 253 -6.16 -16.94 0.77
N ASP A 254 -6.95 -18.01 0.75
CA ASP A 254 -8.42 -17.96 0.65
C ASP A 254 -8.92 -17.18 -0.57
N ILE A 255 -8.21 -17.27 -1.71
CA ILE A 255 -8.66 -16.66 -2.97
C ILE A 255 -9.94 -17.37 -3.41
N LYS A 256 -11.04 -16.63 -3.48
CA LYS A 256 -12.34 -17.20 -3.86
C LYS A 256 -13.27 -16.18 -4.49
N ALA A 257 -14.17 -16.67 -5.35
CA ALA A 257 -15.35 -15.92 -5.76
C ALA A 257 -16.38 -15.90 -4.62
N THR A 258 -17.00 -14.75 -4.38
CA THR A 258 -18.06 -14.54 -3.38
C THR A 258 -19.43 -14.42 -4.03
N THR A 259 -19.49 -14.22 -5.35
CA THR A 259 -20.70 -14.34 -6.16
C THR A 259 -20.53 -15.41 -7.23
N LYS A 260 -21.63 -15.87 -7.82
CA LYS A 260 -21.59 -16.86 -8.91
C LYS A 260 -20.79 -16.32 -10.09
N MET A 261 -19.74 -17.03 -10.48
CA MET A 261 -19.01 -16.77 -11.71
C MET A 261 -19.72 -17.44 -12.89
N LYS A 262 -20.04 -16.66 -13.93
CA LYS A 262 -20.61 -17.19 -15.18
C LYS A 262 -19.63 -16.96 -16.32
N PRO A 263 -18.86 -17.98 -16.72
CA PRO A 263 -17.98 -17.85 -17.87
C PRO A 263 -18.77 -17.51 -19.14
N LEU A 264 -18.18 -16.66 -19.98
CA LEU A 264 -18.70 -16.42 -21.34
C LEU A 264 -18.45 -17.67 -22.22
N PRO A 265 -19.06 -17.80 -23.42
CA PRO A 265 -18.92 -19.00 -24.26
C PRO A 265 -17.46 -19.46 -24.50
N ASP A 266 -16.53 -18.52 -24.71
CA ASP A 266 -15.09 -18.80 -24.89
C ASP A 266 -14.27 -18.60 -23.58
N GLY A 267 -14.97 -18.44 -22.47
CA GLY A 267 -14.44 -18.10 -21.15
C GLY A 267 -13.81 -19.29 -20.44
N LYS A 268 -12.56 -19.63 -20.80
CA LYS A 268 -11.80 -20.66 -20.09
C LYS A 268 -11.19 -20.11 -18.80
N THR A 269 -11.55 -20.70 -17.67
CA THR A 269 -11.11 -20.26 -16.34
C THR A 269 -9.60 -20.32 -16.16
N GLU A 270 -8.92 -21.20 -16.87
CA GLU A 270 -7.46 -21.30 -16.93
C GLU A 270 -6.82 -20.00 -17.45
N HIS A 271 -7.53 -19.20 -18.24
CA HIS A 271 -7.00 -17.96 -18.82
C HIS A 271 -7.26 -16.75 -17.92
N PHE A 272 -8.52 -16.52 -17.51
CA PHE A 272 -8.87 -15.32 -16.75
C PHE A 272 -8.83 -15.52 -15.23
N ALA A 273 -9.02 -16.75 -14.75
CA ALA A 273 -9.14 -17.11 -13.34
C ALA A 273 -8.15 -18.22 -12.94
N ALA A 274 -6.91 -18.14 -13.42
CA ALA A 274 -5.88 -19.17 -13.22
C ALA A 274 -5.63 -19.53 -11.74
N TRP A 275 -5.91 -18.61 -10.81
CA TRP A 275 -5.87 -18.85 -9.36
C TRP A 275 -6.72 -20.04 -8.91
N MET A 276 -7.80 -20.37 -9.62
CA MET A 276 -8.63 -21.56 -9.34
C MET A 276 -7.87 -22.87 -9.58
N HIS A 277 -6.87 -22.84 -10.46
CA HIS A 277 -6.12 -24.01 -10.92
C HIS A 277 -4.72 -24.10 -10.30
N LEU A 278 -4.20 -22.96 -9.85
CA LEU A 278 -2.87 -22.85 -9.27
C LEU A 278 -2.86 -23.16 -7.76
N GLY A 279 -4.01 -23.22 -7.09
CA GLY A 279 -4.11 -23.61 -5.68
C GLY A 279 -3.28 -22.69 -4.75
N ASP A 280 -2.56 -23.29 -3.80
CA ASP A 280 -1.88 -22.60 -2.70
C ASP A 280 -0.41 -22.23 -2.98
N ILE A 281 -0.07 -21.98 -4.24
CA ILE A 281 1.31 -21.64 -4.65
C ILE A 281 1.73 -20.22 -4.24
N TRP A 282 0.78 -19.38 -3.83
CA TRP A 282 0.94 -17.93 -3.64
C TRP A 282 1.68 -17.58 -2.35
N LYS A 283 2.89 -18.10 -2.15
CA LYS A 283 3.64 -17.96 -0.91
C LYS A 283 5.15 -17.95 -1.11
N THR A 284 5.84 -17.27 -0.21
CA THR A 284 7.30 -17.31 -0.09
C THR A 284 7.71 -17.30 1.37
N GLY A 285 8.82 -17.96 1.67
CA GLY A 285 9.40 -17.96 3.01
C GLY A 285 10.10 -16.63 3.34
N GLY A 286 10.37 -16.44 4.63
CA GLY A 286 11.05 -15.27 5.17
C GLY A 286 10.30 -14.68 6.37
N ASP A 287 10.98 -13.87 7.19
CA ASP A 287 10.33 -13.22 8.33
C ASP A 287 9.78 -11.85 7.92
N PHE A 288 8.45 -11.79 7.82
CA PHE A 288 7.68 -10.56 7.56
C PHE A 288 6.86 -10.13 8.79
N SER A 289 7.14 -10.70 9.97
CA SER A 289 6.42 -10.34 11.19
C SER A 289 6.82 -8.96 11.70
N ILE A 290 5.84 -8.22 12.22
CA ILE A 290 6.14 -7.00 12.98
C ILE A 290 6.73 -7.44 14.34
N PRO A 291 7.85 -6.85 14.78
CA PRO A 291 8.44 -7.19 16.06
C PRO A 291 7.42 -7.06 17.19
N LYS A 292 7.28 -8.13 17.99
CA LYS A 292 6.40 -8.12 19.15
C LYS A 292 6.87 -7.05 20.13
N SER A 293 5.98 -6.15 20.52
CA SER A 293 6.27 -5.21 21.59
C SER A 293 6.22 -5.93 22.95
N ASP A 294 7.04 -5.49 23.89
CA ASP A 294 6.89 -5.87 25.29
C ASP A 294 5.52 -5.34 25.78
N PRO A 295 4.56 -6.20 26.18
CA PRO A 295 3.21 -5.77 26.48
C PRO A 295 3.13 -4.75 27.63
N ALA A 296 4.00 -4.86 28.62
CA ALA A 296 4.02 -3.95 29.77
C ALA A 296 4.58 -2.59 29.37
N LYS A 297 5.71 -2.56 28.65
CA LYS A 297 6.30 -1.32 28.12
C LYS A 297 5.34 -0.64 27.14
N TYR A 298 4.69 -1.41 26.29
CA TYR A 298 3.71 -0.93 25.34
C TYR A 298 2.50 -0.29 26.04
N LYS A 299 1.89 -0.99 27.01
CA LYS A 299 0.76 -0.46 27.77
C LYS A 299 1.13 0.83 28.49
N LYS A 300 2.30 0.87 29.14
CA LYS A 300 2.82 2.07 29.80
C LYS A 300 2.98 3.23 28.82
N LEU A 301 3.67 2.99 27.70
CA LEU A 301 3.86 3.99 26.65
C LEU A 301 2.52 4.53 26.14
N ASN A 302 1.55 3.67 25.84
CA ASN A 302 0.23 4.07 25.37
C ASN A 302 -0.50 4.94 26.42
N THR A 303 -0.44 4.57 27.71
CA THR A 303 -0.98 5.39 28.80
C THR A 303 -0.31 6.75 28.90
N ASP A 304 1.02 6.80 28.87
CA ASP A 304 1.80 8.04 28.99
C ASP A 304 1.53 8.97 27.79
N VAL A 305 1.50 8.42 26.57
CA VAL A 305 1.15 9.18 25.35
C VAL A 305 -0.27 9.74 25.45
N ARG A 306 -1.26 8.94 25.86
CA ARG A 306 -2.64 9.40 26.02
C ARG A 306 -2.75 10.52 27.06
N ALA A 307 -2.08 10.40 28.20
CA ALA A 307 -2.06 11.42 29.23
C ALA A 307 -1.40 12.73 28.74
N ALA A 308 -0.25 12.63 28.06
CA ALA A 308 0.43 13.78 27.47
C ALA A 308 -0.44 14.49 26.42
N LEU A 309 -1.08 13.74 25.53
CA LEU A 309 -1.99 14.27 24.51
C LEU A 309 -3.23 14.95 25.13
N ALA A 310 -3.76 14.43 26.24
CA ALA A 310 -4.87 15.05 26.96
C ALA A 310 -4.47 16.44 27.51
N LYS A 311 -3.29 16.54 28.13
CA LYS A 311 -2.74 17.82 28.62
C LYS A 311 -2.52 18.81 27.46
N LEU A 312 -1.84 18.37 26.41
CA LEU A 312 -1.55 19.19 25.23
C LEU A 312 -2.83 19.63 24.50
N SER A 313 -3.92 18.85 24.59
CA SER A 313 -5.21 19.26 24.03
C SER A 313 -5.85 20.43 24.79
N ALA A 314 -5.62 20.55 26.10
CA ALA A 314 -6.08 21.70 26.86
C ALA A 314 -5.27 22.96 26.48
N GLU A 315 -3.95 22.83 26.36
CA GLU A 315 -3.06 23.90 25.90
C GLU A 315 -3.41 24.37 24.48
N ASP A 316 -3.72 23.44 23.56
CA ASP A 316 -4.14 23.78 22.19
C ASP A 316 -5.42 24.62 22.16
N LYS A 317 -6.40 24.30 23.03
CA LYS A 317 -7.63 25.09 23.14
C LYS A 317 -7.33 26.52 23.60
N GLN A 318 -6.43 26.68 24.57
CA GLN A 318 -6.02 28.01 25.06
C GLN A 318 -5.27 28.79 23.97
N LEU A 319 -4.32 28.16 23.27
CA LEU A 319 -3.59 28.79 22.18
C LEU A 319 -4.51 29.22 21.04
N LYS A 320 -5.45 28.37 20.62
CA LYS A 320 -6.46 28.72 19.61
C LYS A 320 -7.32 29.91 20.04
N ALA A 321 -7.71 29.97 21.32
CA ALA A 321 -8.48 31.10 21.83
C ALA A 321 -7.66 32.40 21.83
N ARG A 322 -6.35 32.35 22.12
CA ARG A 322 -5.43 33.49 22.03
C ARG A 322 -5.23 33.94 20.58
N GLU A 323 -5.03 33.01 19.65
CA GLU A 323 -4.92 33.30 18.21
C GLU A 323 -6.19 33.97 17.67
N ALA A 324 -7.37 33.48 18.09
CA ALA A 324 -8.65 34.08 17.69
C ALA A 324 -8.82 35.52 18.20
N ARG A 325 -8.08 35.91 19.25
CA ARG A 325 -8.00 37.30 19.74
C ARG A 325 -6.92 38.13 19.04
N GLY A 326 -6.18 37.55 18.10
CA GLY A 326 -5.09 38.22 17.38
C GLY A 326 -3.78 38.31 18.16
N GLU A 327 -3.63 37.56 19.26
CA GLU A 327 -2.36 37.53 20.00
C GLU A 327 -1.26 36.83 19.18
N ASP A 328 -0.04 37.37 19.19
CA ASP A 328 1.11 36.68 18.58
C ASP A 328 1.59 35.54 19.49
N VAL A 329 1.18 34.32 19.15
CA VAL A 329 1.56 33.10 19.86
C VAL A 329 2.41 32.17 18.99
N LYS A 330 3.07 32.68 17.95
CA LYS A 330 3.83 31.83 17.00
C LYS A 330 4.88 30.97 17.70
N LYS A 331 5.58 31.53 18.69
CA LYS A 331 6.62 30.82 19.45
C LYS A 331 6.02 29.71 20.33
N GLU A 332 4.93 29.99 21.04
CA GLU A 332 4.23 29.00 21.86
C GLU A 332 3.58 27.91 20.99
N ARG A 333 3.02 28.28 19.83
CA ARG A 333 2.49 27.33 18.86
C ARG A 333 3.57 26.37 18.36
N ARG A 334 4.76 26.88 18.04
CA ARG A 334 5.91 26.05 17.68
C ARG A 334 6.31 25.11 18.81
N ARG A 335 6.50 25.63 20.03
CA ARG A 335 6.82 24.80 21.22
C ARG A 335 5.78 23.72 21.48
N TRP A 336 4.50 24.04 21.30
CA TRP A 336 3.41 23.08 21.43
C TRP A 336 3.48 21.98 20.35
N LYS A 337 3.82 22.33 19.09
CA LYS A 337 4.04 21.34 18.02
C LYS A 337 5.20 20.41 18.36
N GLU A 338 6.33 20.96 18.80
CA GLU A 338 7.52 20.22 19.25
C GLU A 338 7.16 19.26 20.40
N ALA A 339 6.48 19.77 21.44
CA ALA A 339 6.05 18.96 22.58
C ALA A 339 5.07 17.86 22.18
N ARG A 340 4.14 18.15 21.26
CA ARG A 340 3.19 17.16 20.73
C ARG A 340 3.88 16.08 19.91
N ALA A 341 4.83 16.45 19.06
CA ALA A 341 5.62 15.50 18.29
C ALA A 341 6.45 14.59 19.22
N ALA A 342 7.15 15.18 20.19
CA ALA A 342 7.92 14.44 21.18
C ALA A 342 7.04 13.50 22.03
N ALA A 343 5.86 13.95 22.47
CA ALA A 343 4.94 13.13 23.25
C ALA A 343 4.52 11.84 22.52
N VAL A 344 4.32 11.91 21.19
CA VAL A 344 3.88 10.75 20.39
C VAL A 344 5.05 9.86 19.97
N HIS A 345 6.23 10.45 19.72
CA HIS A 345 7.33 9.74 19.06
C HIS A 345 8.59 9.55 19.94
N GLU A 346 8.92 10.45 20.87
CA GLU A 346 10.14 10.38 21.70
C GLU A 346 9.94 9.74 23.09
N ALA A 347 8.71 9.33 23.45
CA ALA A 347 8.31 8.96 24.82
C ALA A 347 9.06 7.76 25.48
N VAL A 348 10.10 7.22 24.85
CA VAL A 348 10.98 6.20 25.45
C VAL A 348 12.15 6.82 26.23
N GLN A 349 12.62 8.03 25.89
CA GLN A 349 13.78 8.62 26.58
C GLN A 349 13.44 9.29 27.92
N TYR A 350 12.21 9.80 28.10
CA TYR A 350 11.82 10.51 29.32
C TYR A 350 11.63 9.61 30.57
N LEU A 351 11.69 8.28 30.42
CA LEU A 351 11.44 7.33 31.52
C LEU A 351 12.72 6.70 32.09
N SER A 352 13.90 7.05 31.57
CA SER A 352 15.19 6.51 32.04
C SER A 352 16.15 7.56 32.61
N GLY A 353 15.78 8.85 32.57
CA GLY A 353 16.67 9.96 32.92
C GLY A 353 16.25 10.84 34.10
N MET A 354 15.20 10.48 34.84
CA MET A 354 14.86 11.12 36.12
C MET A 354 15.05 10.09 37.24
N LYS A 355 16.30 9.93 37.67
CA LYS A 355 16.67 9.44 38.99
C LYS A 355 17.53 10.49 39.66
#